data_AF-A0A933LWD8-F1
#
_entry.id   AF-A0A933LWD8-F1
#
_cell.length_a   1.000
_cell.length_b   1.000
_cell.length_c   1.000
_cell.angle_alpha   90.00
_cell.angle_beta   90.00
_cell.angle_gamma   90.00
#
_symmetry.space_group_name_H-M   'P 1'
#
loop_
_entity.id
_entity.type
_entity.pdbx_description
1 polymer ?
#
loop_
_entity_poly.entity_id
_entity_poly.type
_entity_poly.pdbx_seq_one_letter_code
_entity_poly.pdbx_strand_id
1 'polypeptide(L)'
;MTPLAHELVLAAADGRPIAPTTRIRRAFATTAAEIAGAFRVLVFNAPDHRAHLVAASEAEEVGVLARRLARHLGSRSAVSRPVLLERAVPVWNAADLRARIGEILGATADPFHEASNLPDLLGLRVVARETGDVLRDLLPDLPASDLVRHLGTEDLSPGCGLALLEDSAAAALGLWRLAGKARIVSRARAAAAHAGREFGATERELAAALRLTVRGVQGLLSASLEPDLVRAVRLQLGLRERLLGLAPFVSGRTDPGPTTPCRAASPRDREGS
;
A
#
# COMPACT_ATOMS: atom_id res chain seq x y z
N MET A 1 -11.46 -1.89 33.69
CA MET A 1 -10.95 -1.00 32.62
C MET A 1 -11.34 -1.62 31.30
N THR A 2 -11.75 -0.84 30.31
CA THR A 2 -12.04 -1.33 28.96
C THR A 2 -10.76 -1.22 28.11
N PRO A 3 -10.38 -2.27 27.34
CA PRO A 3 -9.24 -2.17 26.43
C PRO A 3 -9.44 -1.06 25.39
N LEU A 4 -8.35 -0.39 25.01
CA LEU A 4 -8.33 0.56 23.89
C LEU A 4 -8.44 -0.15 22.54
N ALA A 5 -7.82 -1.32 22.42
CA ALA A 5 -7.80 -2.15 21.22
C ALA A 5 -7.49 -3.61 21.59
N HIS A 6 -7.46 -4.49 20.58
CA HIS A 6 -7.00 -5.86 20.71
C HIS A 6 -5.98 -6.20 19.62
N GLU A 7 -4.85 -6.81 20.00
CA GLU A 7 -3.93 -7.49 19.08
C GLU A 7 -4.47 -8.91 18.81
N LEU A 8 -4.68 -9.23 17.54
CA LEU A 8 -4.99 -10.57 17.07
C LEU A 8 -3.76 -11.19 16.45
N VAL A 9 -3.50 -12.45 16.81
CA VAL A 9 -2.50 -13.28 16.12
C VAL A 9 -3.21 -14.46 15.49
N LEU A 10 -3.07 -14.57 14.17
CA LEU A 10 -3.57 -15.67 13.38
C LEU A 10 -2.42 -16.53 12.88
N ALA A 11 -2.62 -17.84 12.82
CA ALA A 11 -1.64 -18.78 12.30
C ALA A 11 -2.30 -19.78 11.36
N ALA A 12 -1.54 -20.28 10.37
CA ALA A 12 -1.97 -21.44 9.60
C ALA A 12 -2.00 -22.68 10.53
N ALA A 13 -3.03 -23.50 10.44
CA ALA A 13 -3.19 -24.68 11.31
C ALA A 13 -2.03 -25.70 11.22
N ASP A 14 -1.29 -25.69 10.10
CA ASP A 14 -0.14 -26.57 9.85
C ASP A 14 1.23 -25.88 10.06
N GLY A 15 1.23 -24.66 10.59
CA GLY A 15 2.44 -23.89 10.87
C GLY A 15 3.19 -23.39 9.64
N ARG A 16 2.62 -23.43 8.43
CA ARG A 16 3.26 -22.88 7.21
C ARG A 16 3.12 -21.35 7.11
N PRO A 17 3.94 -20.67 6.29
CA PRO A 17 3.79 -19.25 6.04
C PRO A 17 2.41 -18.92 5.46
N ILE A 18 1.75 -17.89 6.01
CA ILE A 18 0.45 -17.39 5.54
C ILE A 18 0.60 -16.69 4.19
N ALA A 19 1.67 -15.91 4.01
CA ALA A 19 1.89 -15.11 2.82
C ALA A 19 3.30 -15.27 2.21
N PRO A 20 3.64 -16.47 1.68
CA PRO A 20 5.00 -16.79 1.24
C PRO A 20 5.43 -16.11 -0.06
N THR A 21 4.50 -15.57 -0.84
CA THR A 21 4.79 -14.96 -2.15
C THR A 21 4.12 -13.60 -2.28
N THR A 22 4.68 -12.69 -3.07
CA THR A 22 4.10 -11.35 -3.34
C THR A 22 2.63 -11.42 -3.76
N ARG A 23 2.27 -12.41 -4.59
CA ARG A 23 0.86 -12.66 -4.97
C ARG A 23 -0.02 -12.85 -3.73
N ILE A 24 0.39 -13.73 -2.83
CA ILE A 24 -0.38 -14.08 -1.63
C ILE A 24 -0.34 -12.92 -0.62
N ARG A 25 0.79 -12.22 -0.48
CA ARG A 25 0.94 -11.01 0.36
C ARG A 25 -0.06 -9.92 -0.03
N ARG A 26 -0.10 -9.57 -1.32
CA ARG A 26 -1.07 -8.59 -1.85
C ARG A 26 -2.53 -9.06 -1.71
N ALA A 27 -2.78 -10.36 -1.92
CA ALA A 27 -4.11 -10.94 -1.71
C ALA A 27 -4.53 -10.91 -0.22
N PHE A 28 -3.59 -11.15 0.69
CA PHE A 28 -3.82 -11.02 2.13
C PHE A 28 -4.17 -9.57 2.47
N ALA A 29 -3.36 -8.60 2.04
CA ALA A 29 -3.55 -7.21 2.38
C ALA A 29 -4.87 -6.63 1.82
N THR A 30 -5.24 -6.98 0.59
CA THR A 30 -6.55 -6.61 0.01
C THR A 30 -7.71 -7.25 0.77
N THR A 31 -7.59 -8.51 1.15
CA THR A 31 -8.61 -9.20 1.95
C THR A 31 -8.75 -8.59 3.34
N ALA A 32 -7.63 -8.27 4.00
CA ALA A 32 -7.63 -7.63 5.31
C ALA A 32 -8.24 -6.23 5.24
N ALA A 33 -7.90 -5.45 4.22
CA ALA A 33 -8.46 -4.13 3.97
C ALA A 33 -9.98 -4.15 3.75
N GLU A 34 -10.50 -5.04 2.89
CA GLU A 34 -11.95 -5.17 2.67
C GLU A 34 -12.74 -5.44 3.96
N ILE A 35 -12.10 -6.08 4.94
CA ILE A 35 -12.70 -6.39 6.24
C ILE A 35 -12.44 -5.25 7.24
N ALA A 36 -11.33 -4.51 7.09
CA ALA A 36 -10.82 -3.54 8.06
C ALA A 36 -11.85 -2.49 8.49
N GLY A 37 -12.57 -1.91 7.53
CA GLY A 37 -13.54 -0.84 7.80
C GLY A 37 -14.67 -1.25 8.75
N ALA A 38 -15.12 -2.51 8.70
CA ALA A 38 -16.20 -2.99 9.57
C ALA A 38 -15.76 -3.26 11.01
N PHE A 39 -14.44 -3.35 11.28
CA PHE A 39 -13.87 -3.73 12.57
C PHE A 39 -12.79 -2.75 13.05
N ARG A 40 -12.77 -1.53 12.51
CA ARG A 40 -11.84 -0.46 12.92
C ARG A 40 -10.38 -0.96 13.06
N VAL A 41 -9.93 -1.72 12.06
CA VAL A 41 -8.55 -2.25 12.04
C VAL A 41 -7.58 -1.08 11.85
N LEU A 42 -6.56 -1.01 12.70
CA LEU A 42 -5.56 0.05 12.74
C LEU A 42 -4.32 -0.32 11.92
N VAL A 43 -3.81 -1.52 12.19
CA VAL A 43 -2.60 -2.05 11.56
C VAL A 43 -2.74 -3.54 11.35
N PHE A 44 -2.15 -4.04 10.27
CA PHE A 44 -1.98 -5.47 10.08
C PHE A 44 -0.67 -5.76 9.35
N ASN A 45 -0.12 -6.95 9.57
CA ASN A 45 1.01 -7.50 8.83
C ASN A 45 0.95 -9.04 8.84
N ALA A 46 1.42 -9.68 7.79
CA ALA A 46 1.61 -11.14 7.72
C ALA A 46 3.00 -11.47 7.18
N PRO A 47 4.05 -11.30 8.00
CA PRO A 47 5.43 -11.42 7.53
C PRO A 47 5.85 -12.86 7.21
N ASP A 48 5.24 -13.84 7.86
CA ASP A 48 5.66 -15.23 7.82
C ASP A 48 4.50 -16.22 8.11
N HIS A 49 4.68 -17.10 9.09
CA HIS A 49 3.75 -18.08 9.65
C HIS A 49 2.60 -17.46 10.46
N ARG A 50 2.76 -16.21 10.90
CA ARG A 50 1.75 -15.50 11.67
C ARG A 50 1.30 -14.22 10.97
N ALA A 51 0.03 -13.91 11.15
CA ALA A 51 -0.56 -12.63 10.79
C ALA A 51 -0.97 -11.91 12.06
N HIS A 52 -0.50 -10.68 12.21
CA HIS A 52 -0.78 -9.80 13.32
C HIS A 52 -1.71 -8.70 12.86
N LEU A 53 -2.73 -8.40 13.66
CA LEU A 53 -3.66 -7.30 13.42
C LEU A 53 -3.92 -6.58 14.74
N VAL A 54 -4.14 -5.27 14.70
CA VAL A 54 -4.69 -4.53 15.84
C VAL A 54 -5.99 -3.88 15.43
N ALA A 55 -7.03 -4.10 16.21
CA ALA A 55 -8.37 -3.57 15.96
C ALA A 55 -8.88 -2.81 17.18
N ALA A 56 -9.40 -1.61 16.96
CA ALA A 56 -10.08 -0.81 17.97
C ALA A 56 -11.56 -1.22 18.07
N SER A 57 -11.76 -2.48 18.43
CA SER A 57 -13.06 -3.16 18.52
C SER A 57 -13.20 -3.88 19.86
N GLU A 58 -14.44 -4.17 20.23
CA GLU A 58 -14.76 -4.95 21.42
C GLU A 58 -14.34 -6.42 21.29
N ALA A 59 -14.17 -7.12 22.40
CA ALA A 59 -13.68 -8.50 22.41
C ALA A 59 -14.56 -9.47 21.59
N GLU A 60 -15.88 -9.27 21.58
CA GLU A 60 -16.80 -10.08 20.78
C GLU A 60 -16.58 -9.87 19.27
N GLU A 61 -16.42 -8.61 18.85
CA GLU A 61 -16.20 -8.22 17.46
C GLU A 61 -14.86 -8.74 16.93
N VAL A 62 -13.84 -8.78 17.78
CA VAL A 62 -12.51 -9.35 17.49
C VAL A 62 -12.61 -10.83 17.10
N GLY A 63 -13.45 -11.60 17.79
CA GLY A 63 -13.72 -13.00 17.43
C GLY A 63 -14.43 -13.12 16.07
N VAL A 64 -15.35 -12.21 15.75
CA VAL A 64 -16.04 -12.16 14.45
C VAL A 64 -15.06 -11.78 13.33
N LEU A 65 -14.21 -10.78 13.56
CA LEU A 65 -13.14 -10.34 12.66
C LEU A 65 -12.23 -11.52 12.30
N ALA A 66 -11.70 -12.24 13.31
CA ALA A 66 -10.82 -13.37 13.09
C ALA A 66 -11.46 -14.46 12.21
N ARG A 67 -12.71 -14.83 12.49
CA ARG A 67 -13.46 -15.83 11.70
C ARG A 67 -13.71 -15.37 10.28
N ARG A 68 -14.06 -14.09 10.07
CA ARG A 68 -14.29 -13.53 8.73
C ARG A 68 -12.99 -13.51 7.93
N LEU A 69 -11.90 -13.05 8.52
CA LEU A 69 -10.59 -12.99 7.87
C LEU A 69 -10.10 -14.40 7.49
N ALA A 70 -10.15 -15.35 8.42
CA ALA A 70 -9.81 -16.76 8.17
C ALA A 70 -10.60 -17.35 6.99
N ARG A 71 -11.91 -17.12 6.95
CA ARG A 71 -12.78 -17.61 5.86
C ARG A 71 -12.42 -16.99 4.51
N HIS A 72 -12.21 -15.67 4.46
CA HIS A 72 -11.91 -14.99 3.20
C HIS A 72 -10.53 -15.38 2.67
N LEU A 73 -9.52 -15.46 3.55
CA LEU A 73 -8.19 -15.94 3.18
C LEU A 73 -8.29 -17.35 2.58
N GLY A 74 -8.94 -18.30 3.26
CA GLY A 74 -9.13 -19.66 2.74
C GLY A 74 -9.79 -19.73 1.37
N SER A 75 -10.71 -18.80 1.06
CA SER A 75 -11.40 -18.77 -0.24
C SER A 75 -10.62 -18.09 -1.37
N ARG A 76 -9.72 -17.15 -1.06
CA ARG A 76 -9.10 -16.25 -2.06
C ARG A 76 -7.61 -16.47 -2.28
N SER A 77 -6.86 -16.81 -1.24
CA SER A 77 -5.40 -16.64 -1.25
C SER A 77 -4.62 -17.87 -1.70
N ALA A 78 -5.27 -18.89 -2.27
CA ALA A 78 -4.67 -20.22 -2.52
C ALA A 78 -4.09 -20.88 -1.25
N VAL A 79 -4.25 -20.26 -0.08
CA VAL A 79 -4.03 -20.84 1.24
C VAL A 79 -5.12 -21.88 1.39
N SER A 80 -4.83 -23.10 0.92
CA SER A 80 -5.77 -24.22 0.88
C SER A 80 -6.08 -24.78 2.27
N ARG A 81 -5.77 -24.02 3.32
CA ARG A 81 -5.67 -24.48 4.70
C ARG A 81 -6.39 -23.51 5.64
N PRO A 82 -6.97 -24.00 6.74
CA PRO A 82 -7.57 -23.13 7.74
C PRO A 82 -6.52 -22.21 8.36
N VAL A 83 -6.82 -20.92 8.40
CA VAL A 83 -6.17 -19.95 9.28
C VAL A 83 -6.98 -19.88 10.57
N LEU A 84 -6.32 -19.98 11.72
CA LEU A 84 -6.95 -20.03 13.04
C LEU A 84 -6.52 -18.83 13.88
N LEU A 85 -7.40 -18.40 14.78
CA LEU A 85 -7.04 -17.45 15.84
C LEU A 85 -6.18 -18.17 16.87
N GLU A 86 -4.92 -17.76 17.01
CA GLU A 86 -3.99 -18.29 18.00
C GLU A 86 -4.19 -17.58 19.34
N ARG A 87 -4.26 -16.24 19.32
CA ARG A 87 -4.53 -15.43 20.52
C ARG A 87 -5.15 -14.09 20.17
N ALA A 88 -5.86 -13.53 21.14
CA ALA A 88 -6.31 -12.14 21.17
C ALA A 88 -5.84 -11.51 22.48
N VAL A 89 -5.09 -10.42 22.41
CA VAL A 89 -4.47 -9.77 23.57
C VAL A 89 -5.01 -8.33 23.68
N PRO A 90 -5.55 -7.92 24.83
CA PRO A 90 -6.02 -6.55 25.01
C PRO A 90 -4.84 -5.57 25.03
N VAL A 91 -5.06 -4.39 24.46
CA VAL A 91 -4.15 -3.24 24.46
C VAL A 91 -4.81 -2.15 25.30
N TRP A 92 -4.18 -1.74 26.39
CA TRP A 92 -4.86 -0.97 27.44
C TRP A 92 -4.74 0.54 27.29
N ASN A 93 -3.69 1.03 26.65
CA ASN A 93 -3.41 2.45 26.55
C ASN A 93 -2.68 2.79 25.23
N ALA A 94 -2.54 4.09 24.95
CA ALA A 94 -1.95 4.60 23.72
C ALA A 94 -0.45 4.27 23.58
N ALA A 95 0.29 4.19 24.68
CA ALA A 95 1.71 3.83 24.67
C ALA A 95 1.90 2.36 24.26
N ASP A 96 1.11 1.46 24.85
CA ASP A 96 1.06 0.04 24.46
C ASP A 96 0.67 -0.09 22.99
N LEU A 97 -0.34 0.65 22.54
CA LEU A 97 -0.79 0.64 21.15
C LEU A 97 0.32 1.06 20.18
N ARG A 98 1.03 2.15 20.49
CA ARG A 98 2.16 2.62 19.68
C ARG A 98 3.28 1.58 19.62
N ALA A 99 3.62 0.97 20.76
CA ALA A 99 4.63 -0.10 20.81
C ALA A 99 4.23 -1.29 19.93
N ARG A 100 2.98 -1.75 20.02
CA ARG A 100 2.45 -2.86 19.21
C ARG A 100 2.45 -2.56 17.72
N ILE A 101 2.08 -1.34 17.32
CA ILE A 101 2.17 -0.91 15.91
C ILE A 101 3.63 -1.01 15.43
N GLY A 102 4.57 -0.50 16.22
CA GLY A 102 6.01 -0.58 15.89
C GLY A 102 6.52 -2.01 15.76
N GLU A 103 6.13 -2.91 16.66
CA GLU A 103 6.47 -4.34 16.60
C GLU A 103 5.92 -5.00 15.33
N ILE A 104 4.63 -4.81 15.05
CA ILE A 104 3.93 -5.43 13.92
C ILE A 104 4.51 -4.95 12.59
N LEU A 105 4.80 -3.66 12.46
CA LEU A 105 5.36 -3.09 11.24
C LEU A 105 6.87 -3.35 11.11
N GLY A 106 7.59 -3.54 12.21
CA GLY A 106 9.02 -3.86 12.21
C GLY A 106 9.32 -5.33 11.89
N ALA A 107 8.42 -6.25 12.20
CA ALA A 107 8.60 -7.68 11.94
C ALA A 107 8.27 -8.00 10.47
N THR A 108 9.21 -7.82 9.53
CA THR A 108 8.99 -8.22 8.13
C THR A 108 10.26 -8.69 7.43
N ALA A 109 10.13 -9.76 6.64
CA ALA A 109 11.11 -10.15 5.62
C ALA A 109 10.72 -9.64 4.22
N ASP A 110 9.60 -8.93 4.12
CA ASP A 110 9.09 -8.35 2.88
C ASP A 110 9.51 -6.89 2.75
N PRO A 111 10.49 -6.56 1.90
CA PRO A 111 11.02 -5.20 1.80
C PRO A 111 9.95 -4.20 1.34
N PHE A 112 8.94 -4.64 0.60
CA PHE A 112 7.88 -3.77 0.07
C PHE A 112 6.60 -3.77 0.91
N HIS A 113 6.57 -4.50 2.03
CA HIS A 113 5.42 -4.52 2.95
C HIS A 113 4.08 -4.85 2.26
N GLU A 114 4.10 -5.74 1.28
CA GLU A 114 2.96 -6.13 0.46
C GLU A 114 1.88 -6.86 1.28
N ALA A 115 2.27 -7.45 2.41
CA ALA A 115 1.39 -8.15 3.36
C ALA A 115 0.92 -7.27 4.55
N SER A 116 1.33 -6.01 4.63
CA SER A 116 0.92 -5.08 5.70
C SER A 116 0.08 -3.94 5.15
N ASN A 117 -0.55 -3.13 6.00
CA ASN A 117 -1.17 -1.87 5.58
C ASN A 117 -0.21 -0.65 5.67
N LEU A 118 1.07 -0.83 5.99
CA LEU A 118 2.04 0.27 5.99
C LEU A 118 2.04 1.06 4.67
N PRO A 119 1.97 0.42 3.48
CA PRO A 119 1.85 1.17 2.23
C PRO A 119 0.59 2.03 2.15
N ASP A 120 -0.54 1.62 2.73
CA ASP A 120 -1.76 2.43 2.75
C ASP A 120 -1.66 3.60 3.73
N LEU A 121 -1.10 3.37 4.92
CA LEU A 121 -0.89 4.40 5.95
C LEU A 121 0.00 5.56 5.45
N LEU A 122 0.91 5.26 4.53
CA LEU A 122 1.83 6.23 3.91
C LEU A 122 1.35 6.72 2.52
N GLY A 123 0.20 6.26 2.07
CA GLY A 123 -0.41 6.65 0.79
C GLY A 123 0.29 6.11 -0.46
N LEU A 124 1.11 5.06 -0.34
CA LEU A 124 1.66 4.28 -1.44
C LEU A 124 0.66 3.27 -2.00
N ARG A 125 -0.40 2.96 -1.26
CA ARG A 125 -1.49 2.07 -1.69
C ARG A 125 -2.83 2.70 -1.31
N VAL A 126 -3.85 2.39 -2.11
CA VAL A 126 -5.19 3.00 -1.96
C VAL A 126 -6.26 1.99 -1.53
N VAL A 127 -5.83 0.87 -0.95
CA VAL A 127 -6.70 -0.29 -0.67
C VAL A 127 -7.33 -0.19 0.72
N ALA A 128 -6.55 0.21 1.74
CA ALA A 128 -6.96 0.22 3.14
C ALA A 128 -6.94 1.64 3.74
N ARG A 129 -7.38 2.65 2.98
CA ARG A 129 -7.25 4.07 3.38
C ARG A 129 -7.91 4.37 4.72
N GLU A 130 -9.05 3.74 4.98
CA GLU A 130 -9.81 3.87 6.21
C GLU A 130 -9.00 3.48 7.46
N THR A 131 -8.01 2.59 7.33
CA THR A 131 -7.13 2.22 8.46
C THR A 131 -6.30 3.42 8.93
N GLY A 132 -5.88 4.30 8.02
CA GLY A 132 -5.18 5.53 8.35
C GLY A 132 -6.06 6.58 9.02
N ASP A 133 -7.35 6.62 8.71
CA ASP A 133 -8.30 7.52 9.39
C ASP A 133 -8.50 7.09 10.84
N VAL A 134 -8.80 5.80 11.06
CA VAL A 134 -8.98 5.26 12.41
C VAL A 134 -7.69 5.36 13.24
N LEU A 135 -6.52 5.14 12.62
CA LEU A 135 -5.24 5.29 13.31
C LEU A 135 -5.00 6.73 13.78
N ARG A 136 -5.30 7.73 12.94
CA ARG A 136 -5.16 9.15 13.28
C ARG A 136 -6.12 9.58 14.39
N ASP A 137 -7.32 9.01 14.43
CA ASP A 137 -8.29 9.29 15.49
C ASP A 137 -7.79 8.81 16.87
N LEU A 138 -7.08 7.68 16.92
CA LEU A 138 -6.60 7.10 18.18
C LEU A 138 -5.19 7.55 18.57
N LEU A 139 -4.34 7.85 17.58
CA LEU A 139 -2.95 8.26 17.77
C LEU A 139 -2.65 9.50 16.90
N PRO A 140 -3.24 10.67 17.22
CA PRO A 140 -3.07 11.89 16.42
C PRO A 140 -1.61 12.37 16.36
N ASP A 141 -0.85 12.08 17.42
CA ASP A 141 0.57 12.46 17.54
C ASP A 141 1.53 11.37 17.03
N LEU A 142 1.06 10.42 16.20
CA LEU A 142 1.95 9.46 15.54
C LEU A 142 2.54 10.12 14.28
N PRO A 143 3.82 10.53 14.29
CA PRO A 143 4.39 11.23 13.16
C PRO A 143 4.57 10.26 11.98
N ALA A 144 4.39 10.76 10.76
CA ALA A 144 4.59 9.96 9.55
C ALA A 144 6.02 9.39 9.46
N SER A 145 7.03 10.09 9.99
CA SER A 145 8.41 9.61 10.07
C SER A 145 8.57 8.30 10.85
N ASP A 146 7.75 8.08 11.90
CA ASP A 146 7.76 6.84 12.68
C ASP A 146 7.23 5.65 11.87
N LEU A 147 6.40 5.90 10.86
CA LEU A 147 5.93 4.89 9.91
C LEU A 147 6.95 4.69 8.78
N VAL A 148 7.50 5.78 8.22
CA VAL A 148 8.46 5.74 7.11
C VAL A 148 9.68 4.89 7.43
N ARG A 149 10.24 5.00 8.65
CA ARG A 149 11.40 4.20 9.09
C ARG A 149 11.20 2.68 8.96
N HIS A 150 9.95 2.18 8.97
CA HIS A 150 9.67 0.76 8.79
C HIS A 150 9.84 0.29 7.34
N LEU A 151 9.86 1.19 6.36
CA LEU A 151 10.10 0.86 4.95
C LEU A 151 11.58 0.63 4.61
N GLY A 152 12.51 0.87 5.55
CA GLY A 152 13.95 0.78 5.28
C GLY A 152 14.48 1.93 4.40
N THR A 153 13.74 3.03 4.31
CA THR A 153 14.16 4.26 3.63
C THR A 153 13.62 5.48 4.38
N GLU A 154 14.32 6.61 4.29
CA GLU A 154 13.88 7.89 4.87
C GLU A 154 13.22 8.81 3.81
N ASP A 155 13.30 8.43 2.53
CA ASP A 155 12.86 9.24 1.40
C ASP A 155 11.72 8.54 0.64
N LEU A 156 10.53 9.15 0.70
CA LEU A 156 9.36 8.74 -0.06
C LEU A 156 9.09 9.63 -1.27
N SER A 157 10.09 10.29 -1.84
CA SER A 157 9.84 11.08 -3.03
C SER A 157 9.48 10.20 -4.24
N PRO A 158 8.60 10.70 -5.14
CA PRO A 158 8.21 10.02 -6.38
C PRO A 158 9.37 9.49 -7.20
N GLY A 159 9.21 8.30 -7.78
CA GLY A 159 10.15 7.70 -8.73
C GLY A 159 9.77 7.90 -10.20
N CYS A 160 10.68 7.53 -11.12
CA CYS A 160 10.50 7.69 -12.58
C CYS A 160 10.87 6.45 -13.42
N GLY A 161 11.22 5.33 -12.79
CA GLY A 161 11.74 4.13 -13.44
C GLY A 161 10.68 3.35 -14.20
N LEU A 162 10.67 3.50 -15.52
CA LEU A 162 9.70 2.82 -16.41
C LEU A 162 9.70 1.29 -16.29
N ALA A 163 10.86 0.69 -16.01
CA ALA A 163 10.97 -0.77 -15.84
C ALA A 163 10.13 -1.31 -14.66
N LEU A 164 9.86 -0.47 -13.66
CA LEU A 164 9.08 -0.83 -12.46
C LEU A 164 7.61 -0.40 -12.56
N LEU A 165 7.21 0.28 -13.63
CA LEU A 165 5.91 0.93 -13.74
C LEU A 165 4.73 -0.05 -13.64
N GLU A 166 4.83 -1.21 -14.30
CA GLU A 166 3.78 -2.25 -14.24
C GLU A 166 3.58 -2.76 -12.80
N ASP A 167 4.67 -3.11 -12.09
CA ASP A 167 4.57 -3.66 -10.74
C ASP A 167 4.17 -2.59 -9.71
N SER A 168 4.70 -1.37 -9.80
CA SER A 168 4.30 -0.25 -8.93
C SER A 168 2.81 0.05 -9.03
N ALA A 169 2.26 0.02 -10.24
CA ALA A 169 0.84 0.22 -10.45
C ALA A 169 -0.01 -0.95 -9.97
N ALA A 170 0.49 -2.19 -10.07
CA ALA A 170 -0.16 -3.34 -9.47
C ALA A 170 -0.18 -3.23 -7.93
N ALA A 171 0.95 -2.87 -7.33
CA ALA A 171 1.11 -2.71 -5.88
C ALA A 171 0.24 -1.60 -5.29
N ALA A 172 0.10 -0.47 -5.98
CA ALA A 172 -0.75 0.65 -5.56
C ALA A 172 -2.23 0.27 -5.38
N LEU A 173 -2.68 -0.84 -5.98
CA LEU A 173 -4.03 -1.41 -5.82
C LEU A 173 -4.03 -2.81 -5.20
N GLY A 174 -2.90 -3.28 -4.67
CA GLY A 174 -2.79 -4.63 -4.08
C GLY A 174 -3.07 -5.75 -5.10
N LEU A 175 -2.81 -5.51 -6.39
CA LEU A 175 -2.94 -6.51 -7.44
C LEU A 175 -1.66 -7.33 -7.57
N TRP A 176 -1.78 -8.63 -7.81
CA TRP A 176 -0.60 -9.45 -8.16
C TRP A 176 0.09 -8.88 -9.41
N ARG A 177 -0.67 -8.67 -10.50
CA ARG A 177 -0.14 -8.18 -11.76
C ARG A 177 -1.21 -7.46 -12.57
N LEU A 178 -0.81 -6.68 -13.56
CA LEU A 178 -1.74 -5.99 -14.47
C LEU A 178 -2.18 -6.91 -15.62
N ALA A 179 -2.90 -7.99 -15.31
CA ALA A 179 -3.39 -8.96 -16.30
C ALA A 179 -4.92 -8.94 -16.46
N GLY A 180 -5.39 -9.13 -17.71
CA GLY A 180 -6.82 -9.21 -18.03
C GLY A 180 -7.48 -7.86 -18.34
N LYS A 181 -8.83 -7.86 -18.25
CA LYS A 181 -9.73 -6.76 -18.65
C LYS A 181 -10.61 -6.23 -17.50
N ALA A 182 -10.35 -6.65 -16.26
CA ALA A 182 -11.13 -6.19 -15.11
C ALA A 182 -11.00 -4.68 -14.92
N ARG A 183 -12.07 -4.00 -14.47
CA ARG A 183 -12.10 -2.53 -14.28
C ARG A 183 -10.94 -2.04 -13.41
N ILE A 184 -10.62 -2.74 -12.32
CA ILE A 184 -9.51 -2.38 -11.42
C ILE A 184 -8.14 -2.43 -12.13
N VAL A 185 -7.94 -3.37 -13.06
CA VAL A 185 -6.71 -3.46 -13.85
C VAL A 185 -6.61 -2.31 -14.85
N SER A 186 -7.73 -1.94 -15.49
CA SER A 186 -7.77 -0.77 -16.37
C SER A 186 -7.47 0.54 -15.62
N ARG A 187 -8.01 0.70 -14.39
CA ARG A 187 -7.69 1.84 -13.50
C ARG A 187 -6.20 1.90 -13.16
N ALA A 188 -5.61 0.76 -12.78
CA ALA A 188 -4.18 0.67 -12.48
C ALA A 188 -3.31 1.06 -13.68
N ARG A 189 -3.63 0.55 -14.88
CA ARG A 189 -2.93 0.89 -16.12
C ARG A 189 -3.09 2.36 -16.50
N ALA A 190 -4.28 2.94 -16.31
CA ALA A 190 -4.50 4.36 -16.55
C ALA A 190 -3.62 5.22 -15.63
N ALA A 191 -3.63 4.93 -14.33
CA ALA A 191 -2.79 5.63 -13.37
C ALA A 191 -1.29 5.49 -13.68
N ALA A 192 -0.87 4.30 -14.12
CA ALA A 192 0.50 4.06 -14.56
C ALA A 192 0.87 4.89 -15.80
N ALA A 193 0.00 4.96 -16.80
CA ALA A 193 0.21 5.77 -18.00
C ALA A 193 0.31 7.26 -17.67
N HIS A 194 -0.56 7.77 -16.79
CA HIS A 194 -0.52 9.16 -16.33
C HIS A 194 0.74 9.46 -15.50
N ALA A 195 1.09 8.61 -14.53
CA ALA A 195 2.33 8.73 -13.76
C ALA A 195 3.54 8.78 -14.71
N GLY A 196 3.58 7.88 -15.68
CA GLY A 196 4.59 7.81 -16.72
C GLY A 196 4.72 9.07 -17.57
N ARG A 197 3.59 9.65 -17.96
CA ARG A 197 3.55 10.88 -18.74
C ARG A 197 4.12 12.07 -17.97
N GLU A 198 3.84 12.17 -16.68
CA GLU A 198 4.27 13.30 -15.83
C GLU A 198 5.80 13.44 -15.74
N PHE A 199 6.56 12.35 -15.87
CA PHE A 199 8.02 12.38 -15.91
C PHE A 199 8.61 12.28 -17.33
N GLY A 200 7.79 12.54 -18.36
CA GLY A 200 8.26 12.74 -19.74
C GLY A 200 8.33 11.50 -20.61
N ALA A 201 7.82 10.35 -20.17
CA ALA A 201 7.80 9.15 -21.01
C ALA A 201 6.88 9.33 -22.23
N THR A 202 7.35 8.87 -23.38
CA THR A 202 6.60 8.82 -24.63
C THR A 202 5.55 7.72 -24.61
N GLU A 203 4.53 7.83 -25.46
CA GLU A 203 3.50 6.80 -25.64
C GLU A 203 4.10 5.44 -25.98
N ARG A 204 5.20 5.43 -26.76
CA ARG A 204 5.90 4.20 -27.17
C ARG A 204 6.61 3.55 -25.98
N GLU A 205 7.29 4.33 -25.16
CA GLU A 205 7.94 3.84 -23.94
C GLU A 205 6.91 3.31 -22.94
N LEU A 206 5.79 4.02 -22.75
CA LEU A 206 4.69 3.58 -21.91
C LEU A 206 4.04 2.30 -22.44
N ALA A 207 3.87 2.19 -23.76
CA ALA A 207 3.31 1.00 -24.40
C ALA A 207 4.22 -0.21 -24.15
N ALA A 208 5.54 -0.04 -24.29
CA ALA A 208 6.50 -1.08 -23.96
C ALA A 208 6.48 -1.46 -22.47
N ALA A 209 6.56 -0.47 -21.57
CA ALA A 209 6.60 -0.67 -20.12
C ALA A 209 5.33 -1.35 -19.58
N LEU A 210 4.15 -1.01 -20.13
CA LEU A 210 2.86 -1.56 -19.70
C LEU A 210 2.41 -2.78 -20.53
N ARG A 211 3.21 -3.20 -21.51
CA ARG A 211 2.89 -4.29 -22.46
C ARG A 211 1.54 -4.07 -23.17
N LEU A 212 1.34 -2.85 -23.65
CA LEU A 212 0.15 -2.40 -24.38
C LEU A 212 0.54 -1.94 -25.80
N THR A 213 -0.47 -1.69 -26.62
CA THR A 213 -0.27 -0.95 -27.87
C THR A 213 -0.22 0.55 -27.58
N VAL A 214 0.43 1.33 -28.45
CA VAL A 214 0.43 2.81 -28.40
C VAL A 214 -1.00 3.35 -28.36
N ARG A 215 -1.90 2.81 -29.18
CA ARG A 215 -3.33 3.15 -29.17
C ARG A 215 -3.99 2.86 -27.82
N GLY A 216 -3.60 1.75 -27.18
CA GLY A 216 -4.07 1.41 -25.84
C GLY A 216 -3.65 2.45 -24.80
N VAL A 217 -2.39 2.90 -24.84
CA VAL A 217 -1.89 3.98 -23.96
C VAL A 217 -2.62 5.29 -24.22
N GLN A 218 -2.82 5.68 -25.47
CA GLN A 218 -3.58 6.89 -25.82
C GLN A 218 -5.02 6.84 -25.27
N GLY A 219 -5.68 5.69 -25.38
CA GLY A 219 -7.01 5.48 -24.80
C GLY A 219 -7.01 5.60 -23.28
N LEU A 220 -5.98 5.06 -22.60
CA LEU A 220 -5.83 5.19 -21.14
C LEU A 220 -5.59 6.64 -20.71
N LEU A 221 -4.76 7.39 -21.44
CA LEU A 221 -4.46 8.80 -21.14
C LEU A 221 -5.62 9.74 -21.42
N SER A 222 -6.59 9.31 -22.23
CA SER A 222 -7.83 10.04 -22.48
C SER A 222 -8.91 9.74 -21.43
N ALA A 223 -8.70 8.73 -20.57
CA ALA A 223 -9.64 8.37 -19.52
C ALA A 223 -9.55 9.34 -18.33
N SER A 224 -10.53 9.24 -17.42
CA SER A 224 -10.54 10.05 -16.20
C SER A 224 -9.34 9.73 -15.31
N LEU A 225 -8.66 10.79 -14.87
CA LEU A 225 -7.53 10.75 -13.95
C LEU A 225 -8.02 10.58 -12.51
N GLU A 226 -7.43 9.63 -11.78
CA GLU A 226 -7.60 9.46 -10.33
C GLU A 226 -6.33 9.94 -9.61
N PRO A 227 -6.27 11.19 -9.12
CA PRO A 227 -5.02 11.82 -8.67
C PRO A 227 -4.31 11.05 -7.56
N ASP A 228 -5.06 10.56 -6.58
CA ASP A 228 -4.49 9.81 -5.46
C ASP A 228 -3.86 8.48 -5.91
N LEU A 229 -4.46 7.83 -6.90
CA LEU A 229 -3.93 6.58 -7.42
C LEU A 229 -2.64 6.85 -8.22
N VAL A 230 -2.59 7.92 -9.02
CA VAL A 230 -1.35 8.35 -9.70
C VAL A 230 -0.25 8.67 -8.69
N ARG A 231 -0.58 9.40 -7.63
CA ARG A 231 0.34 9.66 -6.51
C ARG A 231 0.84 8.35 -5.91
N ALA A 232 -0.05 7.40 -5.60
CA ALA A 232 0.33 6.10 -5.05
C ALA A 232 1.29 5.33 -5.98
N VAL A 233 1.02 5.29 -7.30
CA VAL A 233 1.93 4.66 -8.28
C VAL A 233 3.31 5.31 -8.27
N ARG A 234 3.37 6.64 -8.23
CA ARG A 234 4.63 7.40 -8.19
C ARG A 234 5.43 7.14 -6.92
N LEU A 235 4.78 7.04 -5.77
CA LEU A 235 5.44 6.69 -4.51
C LEU A 235 5.94 5.24 -4.51
N GLN A 236 5.15 4.31 -5.05
CA GLN A 236 5.56 2.90 -5.20
C GLN A 236 6.76 2.74 -6.13
N LEU A 237 6.84 3.55 -7.19
CA LEU A 237 8.01 3.63 -8.06
C LEU A 237 9.24 4.06 -7.27
N GLY A 238 9.16 5.18 -6.55
CA GLY A 238 10.29 5.71 -5.80
C GLY A 238 10.77 4.75 -4.71
N LEU A 239 9.83 4.13 -3.97
CA LEU A 239 10.18 3.12 -2.97
C LEU A 239 10.96 1.95 -3.60
N ARG A 240 10.48 1.42 -4.72
CA ARG A 240 11.13 0.29 -5.41
C ARG A 240 12.50 0.63 -5.96
N GLU A 241 12.66 1.81 -6.57
CA GLU A 241 13.96 2.25 -7.08
C GLU A 241 15.00 2.29 -5.95
N ARG A 242 14.64 2.88 -4.81
CA ARG A 242 15.53 2.98 -3.64
C ARG A 242 15.89 1.62 -3.08
N LEU A 243 14.90 0.77 -2.82
CA LEU A 243 15.14 -0.54 -2.20
C LEU A 243 15.84 -1.53 -3.15
N LEU A 244 15.72 -1.36 -4.47
CA LEU A 244 16.44 -2.16 -5.47
C LEU A 244 17.78 -1.56 -5.88
N GLY A 245 18.14 -0.36 -5.38
CA GLY A 245 19.38 0.32 -5.76
C GLY A 245 19.43 0.75 -7.23
N LEU A 246 18.28 1.00 -7.85
CA LEU A 246 18.21 1.42 -9.25
C LEU A 246 18.44 2.92 -9.36
N ALA A 247 19.36 3.33 -10.26
CA ALA A 247 19.53 4.73 -10.59
C ALA A 247 18.25 5.28 -11.25
N PRO A 248 17.87 6.55 -10.96
CA PRO A 248 16.70 7.16 -11.57
C PRO A 248 16.83 7.19 -13.10
N PHE A 249 15.73 6.95 -13.80
CA PHE A 249 15.70 7.00 -15.26
C PHE A 249 15.99 8.42 -15.75
N VAL A 250 17.11 8.59 -16.47
CA VAL A 250 17.44 9.83 -17.19
C VAL A 250 16.98 9.66 -18.63
N SER A 251 15.86 10.30 -19.00
CA SER A 251 15.43 10.29 -20.40
C SER A 251 16.53 10.95 -21.25
N GLY A 252 16.95 10.29 -22.34
CA GLY A 252 18.00 10.77 -23.24
C GLY A 252 17.67 12.06 -24.02
N ARG A 253 16.70 12.86 -23.58
CA ARG A 253 16.53 14.25 -24.04
C ARG A 253 17.51 15.15 -23.27
N THR A 254 18.77 15.10 -23.65
CA THR A 254 19.70 16.21 -23.43
C THR A 254 19.35 17.31 -24.43
N ASP A 255 18.23 17.99 -24.18
CA ASP A 255 18.12 19.41 -24.45
C ASP A 255 17.69 20.04 -23.13
N PRO A 256 18.60 20.68 -22.37
CA PRO A 256 18.23 21.43 -21.19
C PRO A 256 17.55 22.73 -21.65
N GLY A 257 16.33 22.62 -22.19
CA GLY A 257 15.39 23.73 -22.10
C GLY A 257 15.23 24.09 -20.63
N PRO A 258 15.15 25.38 -20.26
CA PRO A 258 15.18 25.81 -18.87
C PRO A 258 14.11 25.07 -18.08
N THR A 259 14.55 24.15 -17.23
CA THR A 259 13.72 23.53 -16.21
C THR A 259 13.27 24.67 -15.31
N THR A 260 12.05 25.16 -15.56
CA THR A 260 11.38 26.02 -14.61
C THR A 260 11.23 25.18 -13.36
N PRO A 261 11.89 25.53 -12.23
CA PRO A 261 11.69 24.79 -11.01
C PRO A 261 10.19 24.82 -10.72
N CYS A 262 9.64 23.66 -10.38
CA CYS A 262 8.27 23.50 -9.92
C CYS A 262 8.13 24.36 -8.65
N ARG A 263 7.83 25.65 -8.82
CA ARG A 263 7.59 26.59 -7.72
C ARG A 263 6.36 26.07 -7.00
N ALA A 264 6.56 25.60 -5.77
CA ALA A 264 5.49 25.54 -4.80
C ALA A 264 4.83 26.93 -4.75
N ALA A 265 3.53 26.99 -4.97
CA ALA A 265 2.77 28.23 -4.86
C ALA A 265 2.98 28.81 -3.45
N SER A 266 3.64 29.96 -3.37
CA SER A 266 3.81 30.69 -2.13
C SER A 266 2.46 31.34 -1.78
N PRO A 267 1.89 31.12 -0.59
CA PRO A 267 0.63 31.72 -0.18
C PRO A 267 0.91 33.11 0.38
N ARG A 268 1.11 34.11 -0.49
CA ARG A 268 0.99 35.53 -0.13
C ARG A 268 0.34 36.28 -1.28
N ASP A 269 -0.48 37.24 -0.91
CA ASP A 269 -1.23 38.22 -1.74
C ASP A 269 -2.75 37.94 -1.84
N ARG A 270 -3.41 38.05 -0.68
CA ARG A 270 -4.79 38.55 -0.57
C ARG A 270 -4.90 39.49 0.63
N GLU A 271 -4.31 40.67 0.52
CA GLU A 271 -4.76 41.85 1.25
C GLU A 271 -4.77 43.02 0.25
N GLY A 272 -5.92 43.70 0.13
CA GLY A 272 -6.01 44.98 -0.57
C GLY A 272 -7.09 45.08 -1.65
N SER A 273 -8.37 45.17 -1.23
CA SER A 273 -9.37 46.16 -1.69
C SER A 273 -10.63 46.04 -0.84
#